data_AF-E2C4W7-F1
#
_entry.id   AF-E2C4W7-F1
#
_cell.length_a   1.000
_cell.length_b   1.000
_cell.length_c   1.000
_cell.angle_alpha   90.00
_cell.angle_beta   90.00
_cell.angle_gamma   90.00
#
_symmetry.space_group_name_H-M   'P 1'
#
loop_
_entity.id
_entity.type
_entity.pdbx_description
1 polymer ?
#
loop_
_entity_poly.entity_id
_entity_poly.type
_entity_poly.pdbx_seq_one_letter_code
_entity_poly.pdbx_strand_id
1 'polypeptide(L)'
;MHVFSSEQFQKLMDASGFTGPWHSLVDLGAGDGATTAHVAHLFEKVYATDISPPMRWVLARRKFTVLDVERWHQEAGPFNVILCLNLLDRCDRPNTLLSLLRTSLAPGGRLVVALVLPFSPYVEVGERGNHKPSEYLPVRGSGLEAQIVGLIDRVFTPVGLRCLAWSKLPYLCEGDLGQAYYFLDDVIFVLEAQPVTYEFVTVDDGVSLRRDF
;
A
#
# COMPACT_ATOMS: atom_id res chain seq x y z
N MET A 1 3.97 -11.61 9.51
CA MET A 1 5.27 -11.30 8.86
C MET A 1 5.74 -9.95 9.35
N HIS A 2 7.01 -9.82 9.71
CA HIS A 2 7.58 -8.54 10.13
C HIS A 2 8.04 -7.75 8.91
N VAL A 3 7.80 -6.43 8.90
CA VAL A 3 8.25 -5.53 7.82
C VAL A 3 9.20 -4.48 8.38
N PHE A 4 8.80 -3.77 9.43
CA PHE A 4 9.64 -2.75 10.07
C PHE A 4 9.40 -2.63 11.57
N SER A 5 10.40 -2.10 12.27
CA SER A 5 10.28 -1.59 13.64
C SER A 5 9.74 -0.16 13.68
N SER A 6 9.39 0.32 14.88
CA SER A 6 8.94 1.70 15.11
C SER A 6 9.99 2.73 14.68
N GLU A 7 11.28 2.46 14.91
CA GLU A 7 12.40 3.35 14.56
C GLU A 7 12.64 3.38 13.05
N GLN A 8 12.53 2.22 12.38
CA GLN A 8 12.65 2.15 10.92
C GLN A 8 11.50 2.91 10.25
N PHE A 9 10.27 2.74 10.75
CA PHE A 9 9.13 3.49 10.27
C PHE A 9 9.32 5.01 10.44
N GLN A 10 9.71 5.48 11.62
CA GLN A 10 9.97 6.91 11.84
C GLN A 10 11.04 7.46 10.89
N LYS A 11 12.14 6.72 10.67
CA LYS A 11 13.18 7.13 9.70
C LYS A 11 12.64 7.24 8.27
N LEU A 12 11.76 6.33 7.85
CA LEU A 12 11.11 6.39 6.53
C LEU A 12 10.18 7.61 6.42
N MET A 13 9.43 7.90 7.48
CA MET A 13 8.53 9.05 7.54
C MET A 13 9.32 10.38 7.53
N ASP A 14 10.41 10.47 8.30
CA ASP A 14 11.33 11.60 8.30
C ASP A 14 11.98 11.81 6.92
N ALA A 15 12.47 10.73 6.30
CA ALA A 15 13.06 10.78 4.95
C ALA A 15 12.04 11.21 3.89
N SER A 16 10.76 10.92 4.09
CA SER A 16 9.67 11.40 3.24
C SER A 16 9.25 12.86 3.54
N GLY A 17 9.85 13.51 4.54
CA GLY A 17 9.47 14.84 5.02
C GLY A 17 8.10 14.89 5.69
N PHE A 18 7.59 13.78 6.22
CA PHE A 18 6.31 13.76 6.90
C PHE A 18 6.43 14.29 8.33
N THR A 19 5.81 15.43 8.60
CA THR A 19 5.82 16.08 9.92
C THR A 19 4.51 15.90 10.68
N GLY A 20 3.64 15.00 10.22
CA GLY A 20 2.27 14.84 10.70
C GLY A 20 1.23 15.56 9.82
N PRO A 21 -0.05 15.58 10.25
CA PRO A 21 -0.52 15.14 11.56
C PRO A 21 -0.54 13.62 11.71
N TRP A 22 -0.32 13.14 12.94
CA TRP A 22 -0.42 11.72 13.30
C TRP A 22 -1.82 11.36 13.82
N HIS A 23 -2.88 11.76 13.11
CA HIS A 23 -4.24 11.51 13.62
C HIS A 23 -4.77 10.13 13.21
N SER A 24 -4.63 9.73 11.94
CA SER A 24 -5.24 8.50 11.43
C SER A 24 -4.30 7.61 10.64
N LEU A 25 -4.31 6.32 10.99
CA LEU A 25 -3.63 5.22 10.30
C LEU A 25 -4.66 4.18 9.88
N VAL A 26 -4.56 3.65 8.65
CA VAL A 26 -5.22 2.39 8.29
C VAL A 26 -4.21 1.40 7.73
N ASP A 27 -4.23 0.16 8.22
CA ASP A 27 -3.42 -0.95 7.74
C ASP A 27 -4.29 -1.98 6.99
N LEU A 28 -4.07 -2.11 5.69
CA LEU A 28 -4.87 -3.00 4.84
C LEU A 28 -4.22 -4.38 4.75
N GLY A 29 -5.02 -5.42 5.01
CA GLY A 29 -4.48 -6.80 5.06
C GLY A 29 -3.50 -6.98 6.22
N ALA A 30 -3.84 -6.43 7.39
CA ALA A 30 -2.94 -6.33 8.52
C ALA A 30 -2.55 -7.68 9.17
N GLY A 31 -3.22 -8.78 8.79
CA GLY A 31 -3.03 -10.08 9.39
C GLY A 31 -3.31 -10.05 10.89
N ASP A 32 -2.35 -10.48 11.68
CA ASP A 32 -2.43 -10.46 13.13
C ASP A 32 -2.19 -9.07 13.75
N GLY A 33 -1.89 -8.05 12.95
CA GLY A 33 -1.62 -6.68 13.38
C GLY A 33 -0.30 -6.47 14.11
N ALA A 34 0.65 -7.41 14.01
CA ALA A 34 1.95 -7.29 14.68
C ALA A 34 2.74 -6.07 14.18
N THR A 35 2.81 -5.86 12.86
CA THR A 35 3.50 -4.70 12.27
C THR A 35 2.77 -3.40 12.60
N THR A 36 1.44 -3.38 12.52
CA THR A 36 0.61 -2.23 12.91
C THR A 36 0.90 -1.79 14.35
N ALA A 37 1.07 -2.75 15.27
CA ALA A 37 1.31 -2.48 16.69
C ALA A 37 2.62 -1.72 16.96
N HIS A 38 3.63 -1.84 16.09
CA HIS A 38 4.87 -1.06 16.23
C HIS A 38 4.61 0.45 16.10
N VAL A 39 3.62 0.86 15.31
CA VAL A 39 3.39 2.28 14.99
C VAL A 39 2.09 2.82 15.57
N ALA A 40 1.20 1.95 16.05
CA ALA A 40 -0.11 2.32 16.56
C ALA A 40 -0.09 3.44 17.61
N HIS A 41 0.93 3.46 18.48
CA HIS A 41 1.08 4.46 19.54
C HIS A 41 1.37 5.88 19.02
N LEU A 42 1.79 6.03 17.77
CA LEU A 42 2.02 7.33 17.15
C LEU A 42 0.70 8.00 16.75
N PHE A 43 -0.38 7.23 16.55
CA PHE A 43 -1.62 7.70 15.96
C PHE A 43 -2.76 7.80 16.96
N GLU A 44 -3.61 8.81 16.82
CA GLU A 44 -4.83 8.95 17.62
C GLU A 44 -5.86 7.87 17.30
N LYS A 45 -6.00 7.50 16.02
CA LYS A 45 -6.93 6.48 15.54
C LYS A 45 -6.21 5.49 14.63
N VAL A 46 -6.34 4.21 14.98
CA VAL A 46 -5.74 3.09 14.24
C VAL A 46 -6.84 2.18 13.74
N TYR A 47 -6.93 2.10 12.42
CA TYR A 47 -7.83 1.24 11.68
C TYR A 47 -7.06 0.08 11.06
N ALA A 48 -7.73 -1.05 10.88
CA ALA A 48 -7.14 -2.19 10.18
C ALA A 48 -8.21 -2.97 9.41
N THR A 49 -7.80 -3.64 8.33
CA THR A 49 -8.64 -4.59 7.61
C THR A 49 -7.94 -5.93 7.50
N ASP A 50 -8.71 -7.01 7.45
CA ASP A 50 -8.25 -8.32 7.02
C ASP A 50 -9.45 -9.12 6.48
N ILE A 51 -9.21 -9.98 5.48
CA ILE A 51 -10.24 -10.84 4.89
C ILE A 51 -10.57 -12.03 5.80
N SER A 52 -9.61 -12.47 6.62
CA SER A 52 -9.71 -13.64 7.48
C SER A 52 -10.48 -13.31 8.78
N PRO A 53 -11.61 -13.97 9.08
CA PRO A 53 -12.36 -13.72 10.31
C PRO A 53 -11.54 -13.92 11.60
N PRO A 54 -10.68 -14.97 11.72
CA PRO A 54 -9.75 -15.08 12.85
C PRO A 54 -8.82 -13.86 13.01
N MET A 55 -8.27 -13.34 11.91
CA MET A 55 -7.37 -12.18 11.94
C MET A 55 -8.11 -10.92 12.39
N ARG A 56 -9.32 -10.68 11.87
CA ARG A 56 -10.20 -9.60 12.32
C ARG A 56 -10.45 -9.64 13.83
N TRP A 57 -10.64 -10.82 14.40
CA TRP A 57 -10.79 -10.98 15.85
C TRP A 57 -9.50 -10.62 16.61
N VAL A 58 -8.33 -11.02 16.10
CA VAL A 58 -7.03 -10.65 16.68
C VAL A 58 -6.82 -9.14 16.64
N LEU A 59 -7.13 -8.49 15.51
CA LEU A 59 -7.05 -7.02 15.36
C LEU A 59 -7.95 -6.30 16.37
N ALA A 60 -9.19 -6.77 16.55
CA ALA A 60 -10.11 -6.21 17.54
C ALA A 60 -9.59 -6.38 18.98
N ARG A 61 -8.94 -7.51 19.31
CA ARG A 61 -8.30 -7.71 20.63
C ARG A 61 -7.12 -6.77 20.87
N ARG A 62 -6.43 -6.34 19.81
CA ARG A 62 -5.40 -5.28 19.87
C ARG A 62 -5.99 -3.87 20.01
N LYS A 63 -7.33 -3.74 20.07
CA LYS A 63 -8.08 -2.48 20.17
C LYS A 63 -7.99 -1.60 18.93
N PHE A 64 -7.64 -2.17 17.78
CA PHE A 64 -7.76 -1.47 16.50
C PHE A 64 -9.24 -1.42 16.08
N THR A 65 -9.63 -0.36 15.37
CA THR A 65 -10.95 -0.31 14.74
C THR A 65 -10.91 -1.13 13.46
N VAL A 66 -11.58 -2.28 13.46
CA VAL A 66 -11.61 -3.19 12.31
C VAL A 66 -12.67 -2.73 11.33
N LEU A 67 -12.24 -2.36 10.11
CA LEU A 67 -13.12 -1.90 9.04
C LEU A 67 -13.48 -3.05 8.08
N ASP A 68 -14.51 -2.85 7.27
CA ASP A 68 -14.83 -3.75 6.17
C ASP A 68 -13.80 -3.68 5.03
N VAL A 69 -13.44 -4.83 4.44
CA VAL A 69 -12.39 -4.91 3.41
C VAL A 69 -12.80 -4.25 2.09
N GLU A 70 -14.09 -4.22 1.77
CA GLU A 70 -14.61 -3.60 0.55
C GLU A 70 -14.96 -2.12 0.77
N ARG A 71 -15.24 -1.72 2.02
CA ARG A 71 -15.81 -0.39 2.33
C ARG A 71 -14.96 0.48 3.26
N TRP A 72 -13.76 0.05 3.65
CA TRP A 72 -12.87 0.81 4.54
C TRP A 72 -12.68 2.28 4.12
N HIS A 73 -12.60 2.54 2.82
CA HIS A 73 -12.41 3.87 2.23
C HIS A 73 -13.66 4.77 2.31
N GLN A 74 -14.82 4.21 2.65
CA GLN A 74 -16.11 4.89 2.81
C GLN A 74 -16.48 5.02 4.30
N GLU A 75 -16.07 4.04 5.11
CA GLU A 75 -16.37 3.99 6.54
C GLU A 75 -15.50 4.94 7.37
N ALA A 76 -14.28 5.23 6.91
CA ALA A 76 -13.36 6.15 7.56
C ALA A 76 -12.43 6.84 6.55
N GLY A 77 -11.72 7.85 7.05
CA GLY A 77 -10.77 8.64 6.27
C GLY A 77 -11.23 10.10 6.06
N PRO A 78 -10.48 10.89 5.28
CA PRO A 78 -9.20 10.52 4.67
C PRO A 78 -8.11 10.23 5.72
N PHE A 79 -7.12 9.41 5.36
CA PHE A 79 -6.09 8.92 6.29
C PHE A 79 -4.79 9.71 6.18
N ASN A 80 -4.15 10.00 7.32
CA ASN A 80 -2.81 10.62 7.28
C ASN A 80 -1.76 9.63 6.82
N VAL A 81 -1.88 8.36 7.24
CA VAL A 81 -1.02 7.28 6.78
C VAL A 81 -1.85 6.05 6.40
N ILE A 82 -1.51 5.42 5.28
CA ILE A 82 -2.05 4.12 4.86
C ILE A 82 -0.89 3.14 4.77
N LEU A 83 -1.02 1.96 5.37
CA LEU A 83 -0.11 0.83 5.18
C LEU A 83 -0.74 -0.18 4.22
N CYS A 84 0.01 -0.56 3.20
CA CYS A 84 -0.33 -1.57 2.20
C CYS A 84 0.88 -2.50 2.06
N LEU A 85 1.05 -3.38 3.04
CA LEU A 85 2.30 -4.12 3.23
C LEU A 85 2.15 -5.54 2.67
N ASN A 86 2.90 -5.86 1.61
CA ASN A 86 2.88 -7.18 0.95
C ASN A 86 1.45 -7.64 0.59
N LEU A 87 0.66 -6.67 0.10
CA LEU A 87 -0.75 -6.84 -0.25
C LEU A 87 -0.99 -6.74 -1.76
N LEU A 88 -0.31 -5.86 -2.51
CA LEU A 88 -0.61 -5.67 -3.94
C LEU A 88 -0.27 -6.90 -4.78
N ASP A 89 0.71 -7.69 -4.35
CA ASP A 89 1.05 -9.00 -4.91
C ASP A 89 0.06 -10.11 -4.50
N ARG A 90 -0.82 -9.85 -3.53
CA ARG A 90 -1.86 -10.80 -3.04
C ARG A 90 -3.29 -10.36 -3.34
N CYS A 91 -3.45 -9.23 -4.03
CA CYS A 91 -4.73 -8.62 -4.35
C CYS A 91 -5.21 -9.07 -5.73
N ASP A 92 -6.51 -9.35 -5.89
CA ASP A 92 -7.10 -9.68 -7.20
C ASP A 92 -7.11 -8.47 -8.16
N ARG A 93 -7.34 -7.27 -7.62
CA ARG A 93 -7.52 -6.02 -8.37
C ARG A 93 -6.54 -4.92 -7.92
N PRO A 94 -5.23 -5.10 -8.09
CA PRO A 94 -4.23 -4.18 -7.54
C PRO A 94 -4.27 -2.77 -8.14
N ASN A 95 -4.70 -2.57 -9.40
CA ASN A 95 -4.81 -1.23 -9.98
C ASN A 95 -6.02 -0.47 -9.40
N THR A 96 -7.14 -1.17 -9.21
CA THR A 96 -8.31 -0.65 -8.48
C THR A 96 -7.92 -0.26 -7.05
N LEU A 97 -7.20 -1.13 -6.33
CA LEU A 97 -6.75 -0.83 -4.98
C LEU A 97 -5.83 0.39 -4.93
N LEU A 98 -4.86 0.52 -5.85
CA LEU A 98 -3.99 1.71 -5.94
C LEU A 98 -4.78 3.01 -6.12
N SER A 99 -5.84 2.97 -6.93
CA SER A 99 -6.72 4.12 -7.15
C SER A 99 -7.44 4.52 -5.86
N LEU A 100 -7.98 3.53 -5.13
CA LEU A 100 -8.64 3.75 -3.83
C LEU A 100 -7.64 4.30 -2.79
N LEU A 101 -6.48 3.67 -2.65
CA LEU A 101 -5.39 4.10 -1.77
C LEU A 101 -5.06 5.58 -1.98
N ARG A 102 -4.88 6.00 -3.24
CA ARG A 102 -4.62 7.40 -3.57
C ARG A 102 -5.75 8.31 -3.10
N THR A 103 -7.00 7.98 -3.42
CA THR A 103 -8.15 8.85 -3.10
C THR A 103 -8.49 8.90 -1.60
N SER A 104 -8.06 7.91 -0.83
CA SER A 104 -8.29 7.84 0.61
C SER A 104 -7.21 8.53 1.44
N LEU A 105 -6.13 9.02 0.84
CA LEU A 105 -5.11 9.80 1.53
C LEU A 105 -5.61 11.22 1.83
N ALA A 106 -5.31 11.70 3.03
CA ALA A 106 -5.43 13.11 3.36
C ALA A 106 -4.40 13.92 2.56
N PRO A 107 -4.63 15.21 2.30
CA PRO A 107 -3.62 16.09 1.72
C PRO A 107 -2.32 16.04 2.55
N GLY A 108 -1.19 15.78 1.89
CA GLY A 108 0.12 15.60 2.55
C GLY A 108 0.28 14.27 3.29
N GLY A 109 -0.66 13.33 3.16
CA GLY A 109 -0.57 11.99 3.74
C GLY A 109 0.53 11.13 3.11
N ARG A 110 0.79 9.97 3.73
CA ARG A 110 1.76 8.98 3.24
C ARG A 110 1.10 7.63 3.02
N LEU A 111 1.32 7.06 1.85
CA LEU A 111 1.05 5.67 1.57
C LEU A 111 2.37 4.89 1.68
N VAL A 112 2.40 3.91 2.56
CA VAL A 112 3.54 3.02 2.75
C VAL A 112 3.21 1.68 2.10
N VAL A 113 3.96 1.34 1.06
CA VAL A 113 3.78 0.09 0.30
C VAL A 113 5.01 -0.78 0.51
N ALA A 114 4.82 -2.04 0.89
CA ALA A 114 5.88 -3.05 0.87
C ALA A 114 5.58 -4.08 -0.22
N LEU A 115 6.61 -4.51 -0.96
CA LEU A 115 6.51 -5.48 -2.04
C LEU A 115 7.72 -6.40 -2.07
N VAL A 116 7.44 -7.69 -2.09
CA VAL A 116 8.44 -8.75 -2.33
C VAL A 116 8.88 -8.73 -3.78
N LEU A 117 10.18 -8.66 -4.02
CA LEU A 117 10.79 -8.74 -5.34
C LEU A 117 11.67 -10.00 -5.48
N PRO A 118 11.68 -10.67 -6.65
CA PRO A 118 11.00 -10.28 -7.90
C PRO A 118 9.46 -10.41 -7.81
N PHE A 119 8.75 -9.43 -8.37
CA PHE A 119 7.31 -9.34 -8.29
C PHE A 119 6.64 -10.55 -8.96
N SER A 120 5.92 -11.34 -8.17
CA SER A 120 5.23 -12.55 -8.61
C SER A 120 3.88 -12.63 -7.91
N PRO A 121 2.80 -12.10 -8.49
CA PRO A 121 1.52 -12.02 -7.81
C PRO A 121 0.88 -13.40 -7.62
N TYR A 122 0.28 -13.59 -6.45
CA TYR A 122 -0.44 -14.81 -6.08
C TYR A 122 -1.66 -14.46 -5.24
N VAL A 123 -2.85 -14.78 -5.75
CA VAL A 123 -4.13 -14.43 -5.11
C VAL A 123 -4.74 -15.64 -4.44
N GLU A 124 -4.82 -15.64 -3.11
CA GLU A 124 -5.40 -16.74 -2.34
C GLU A 124 -6.91 -16.89 -2.59
N VAL A 125 -7.62 -15.77 -2.57
CA VAL A 125 -9.07 -15.70 -2.79
C VAL A 125 -9.33 -14.67 -3.87
N GLY A 126 -9.56 -15.13 -5.10
CA GLY A 126 -9.77 -14.27 -6.27
C GLY A 126 -10.89 -14.79 -7.16
N GLU A 127 -11.44 -13.91 -8.01
CA GLU A 127 -12.62 -14.21 -8.84
C GLU A 127 -12.37 -15.36 -9.84
N ARG A 128 -11.12 -15.55 -10.25
CA ARG A 128 -10.74 -16.47 -11.34
C ARG A 128 -10.48 -17.91 -10.88
N GLY A 129 -10.36 -18.16 -9.58
CA GLY A 129 -10.11 -19.50 -9.03
C GLY A 129 -8.79 -20.17 -9.49
N ASN A 130 -7.86 -19.42 -10.08
CA ASN A 130 -6.59 -19.92 -10.61
C ASN A 130 -5.36 -19.25 -9.97
N HIS A 131 -5.56 -18.60 -8.82
CA HIS A 131 -4.57 -17.84 -8.06
C HIS A 131 -3.87 -16.70 -8.79
N LYS A 132 -4.42 -16.29 -9.95
CA LYS A 132 -3.94 -15.13 -10.70
C LYS A 132 -4.86 -13.94 -10.47
N PRO A 133 -4.30 -12.71 -10.41
CA PRO A 133 -5.13 -11.53 -10.29
C PRO A 133 -5.92 -11.28 -11.58
N SER A 134 -7.05 -10.59 -11.42
CA SER A 134 -7.86 -10.10 -12.53
C SER A 134 -7.27 -8.84 -13.17
N GLU A 135 -6.49 -8.05 -12.40
CA GLU A 135 -5.71 -6.91 -12.89
C GLU A 135 -4.21 -7.10 -12.65
N TYR A 136 -3.38 -6.65 -13.59
CA TYR A 136 -1.91 -6.82 -13.48
C TYR A 136 -1.24 -5.48 -13.32
N LEU A 137 -0.29 -5.40 -12.38
CA LEU A 137 0.64 -4.29 -12.32
C LEU A 137 1.68 -4.46 -13.44
N PRO A 138 1.98 -3.43 -14.25
CA PRO A 138 2.94 -3.50 -15.35
C PRO A 138 4.40 -3.46 -14.84
N VAL A 139 4.75 -4.28 -13.84
CA VAL A 139 6.12 -4.42 -13.34
C VAL A 139 6.97 -5.09 -14.41
N ARG A 140 8.07 -4.43 -14.79
CA ARG A 140 9.01 -4.90 -15.81
C ARG A 140 10.43 -4.77 -15.27
N GLY A 141 11.37 -5.42 -15.95
CA GLY A 141 12.78 -5.39 -15.62
C GLY A 141 13.27 -6.69 -15.01
N SER A 142 14.55 -6.96 -15.22
CA SER A 142 15.27 -8.08 -14.64
C SER A 142 16.17 -7.58 -13.52
N GLY A 143 16.12 -8.22 -12.36
CA GLY A 143 16.82 -7.75 -11.17
C GLY A 143 16.00 -6.77 -10.34
N LEU A 144 16.49 -6.50 -9.13
CA LEU A 144 15.81 -5.72 -8.11
C LEU A 144 15.64 -4.26 -8.56
N GLU A 145 16.73 -3.59 -8.93
CA GLU A 145 16.76 -2.17 -9.25
C GLU A 145 15.87 -1.84 -10.44
N ALA A 146 15.87 -2.70 -11.46
CA ALA A 146 15.02 -2.53 -12.64
C ALA A 146 13.53 -2.62 -12.29
N GLN A 147 13.15 -3.50 -11.37
CA GLN A 147 11.77 -3.60 -10.90
C GLN A 147 11.38 -2.45 -9.97
N ILE A 148 12.29 -1.93 -9.13
CA ILE A 148 12.07 -0.71 -8.34
C ILE A 148 11.75 0.47 -9.27
N VAL A 149 12.57 0.68 -10.31
CA VAL A 149 12.32 1.73 -11.32
C VAL A 149 11.00 1.48 -12.05
N GLY A 150 10.73 0.22 -12.44
CA GLY A 150 9.47 -0.17 -13.08
C GLY A 150 8.24 0.13 -12.22
N LEU A 151 8.29 -0.14 -10.92
CA LEU A 151 7.22 0.19 -9.97
C LEU A 151 7.00 1.71 -9.90
N ILE A 152 8.06 2.50 -9.78
CA ILE A 152 7.94 3.96 -9.71
C ILE A 152 7.35 4.53 -11.01
N ASP A 153 7.93 4.20 -12.16
CA ASP A 153 7.61 4.86 -13.44
C ASP A 153 6.34 4.33 -14.09
N ARG A 154 6.02 3.04 -13.89
CA ARG A 154 4.93 2.37 -14.61
C ARG A 154 3.74 2.02 -13.74
N VAL A 155 3.89 2.02 -12.41
CA VAL A 155 2.82 1.67 -11.49
C VAL A 155 2.39 2.88 -10.66
N PHE A 156 3.29 3.48 -9.89
CA PHE A 156 2.93 4.56 -8.95
C PHE A 156 2.74 5.91 -9.65
N THR A 157 3.66 6.32 -10.51
CA THR A 157 3.57 7.62 -11.19
C THR A 157 2.30 7.76 -12.04
N PRO A 158 1.91 6.76 -12.86
CA PRO A 158 0.70 6.87 -13.69
C PRO A 158 -0.59 6.98 -12.90
N VAL A 159 -0.67 6.41 -11.69
CA VAL A 159 -1.84 6.59 -10.82
C VAL A 159 -1.78 7.88 -10.01
N GLY A 160 -0.78 8.74 -10.21
CA GLY A 160 -0.61 10.00 -9.48
C GLY A 160 -0.07 9.83 -8.06
N LEU A 161 0.74 8.80 -7.82
CA LEU A 161 1.49 8.59 -6.58
C LEU A 161 2.98 8.84 -6.81
N ARG A 162 3.53 9.83 -6.11
CA ARG A 162 4.95 10.17 -6.18
C ARG A 162 5.73 9.44 -5.10
N CYS A 163 6.80 8.74 -5.46
CA CYS A 163 7.73 8.15 -4.49
C CYS A 163 8.61 9.23 -3.85
N LEU A 164 8.63 9.26 -2.52
CA LEU A 164 9.41 10.21 -1.72
C LEU A 164 10.67 9.58 -1.13
N ALA A 165 10.52 8.35 -0.66
CA ALA A 165 11.60 7.56 -0.08
C ALA A 165 11.32 6.08 -0.35
N TRP A 166 12.39 5.28 -0.38
CA TRP A 166 12.29 3.83 -0.39
C TRP A 166 13.48 3.22 0.34
N SER A 167 13.32 1.98 0.79
CA SER A 167 14.40 1.20 1.37
C SER A 167 14.23 -0.27 1.00
N LYS A 168 15.34 -1.01 0.99
CA LYS A 168 15.33 -2.46 0.93
C LYS A 168 15.27 -3.05 2.33
N LEU A 169 14.55 -4.15 2.49
CA LEU A 169 14.37 -4.90 3.73
C LEU A 169 14.52 -6.40 3.43
N PRO A 170 14.94 -7.24 4.39
CA PRO A 170 14.90 -8.69 4.21
C PRO A 170 13.44 -9.19 4.25
N TYR A 171 13.08 -10.05 3.30
CA TYR A 171 11.84 -10.81 3.36
C TYR A 171 12.12 -12.22 3.85
N LEU A 172 11.46 -12.65 4.92
CA LEU A 172 11.50 -14.02 5.42
C LEU A 172 10.08 -14.51 5.68
N CYS A 173 9.68 -15.59 5.01
CA CYS A 173 8.41 -16.24 5.27
C CYS A 173 8.56 -17.76 5.39
N GLU A 174 7.55 -18.37 6.01
CA GLU A 174 7.39 -19.82 5.99
C GLU A 174 7.32 -20.29 4.53
N GLY A 175 8.01 -21.38 4.24
CA GLY A 175 8.04 -21.94 2.90
C GLY A 175 6.96 -23.00 2.71
N ASP A 176 7.28 -24.00 1.89
CA ASP A 176 6.39 -25.09 1.54
C ASP A 176 7.06 -26.45 1.72
N LEU A 177 6.45 -27.50 1.18
CA LEU A 177 6.97 -28.86 1.27
C LEU A 177 8.34 -29.04 0.62
N GLY A 178 8.75 -28.16 -0.30
CA GLY A 178 10.03 -28.19 -1.00
C GLY A 178 11.12 -27.34 -0.34
N GLN A 179 10.75 -26.30 0.41
CA GLN A 179 11.68 -25.40 1.08
C GLN A 179 11.08 -24.88 2.39
N ALA A 180 11.79 -25.01 3.51
CA ALA A 180 11.23 -24.67 4.83
C ALA A 180 10.96 -23.16 5.04
N TYR A 181 11.72 -22.28 4.39
CA TYR A 181 11.55 -20.83 4.46
C TYR A 181 12.04 -20.17 3.17
N TYR A 182 11.32 -19.16 2.70
CA TYR A 182 11.76 -18.33 1.58
C TYR A 182 12.48 -17.09 2.09
N PHE A 183 13.61 -16.76 1.47
CA PHE A 183 14.37 -15.53 1.72
C PHE A 183 14.48 -14.74 0.42
N LEU A 184 13.88 -13.56 0.39
CA LEU A 184 13.80 -12.66 -0.76
C LEU A 184 14.11 -11.22 -0.32
N ASP A 185 14.12 -10.28 -1.27
CA ASP A 185 14.15 -8.86 -0.96
C ASP A 185 12.72 -8.33 -0.84
N ASP A 186 12.42 -7.62 0.24
CA ASP A 186 11.25 -6.76 0.35
C ASP A 186 11.70 -5.31 0.07
N VAL A 187 10.86 -4.53 -0.61
CA VAL A 187 11.12 -3.12 -0.86
C VAL A 187 9.96 -2.30 -0.35
N ILE A 188 10.27 -1.40 0.58
CA ILE A 188 9.30 -0.46 1.13
C ILE A 188 9.41 0.88 0.43
N PHE A 189 8.26 1.41 0.02
CA PHE A 189 8.09 2.71 -0.62
C PHE A 189 7.23 3.59 0.26
N VAL A 190 7.63 4.86 0.39
CA VAL A 190 6.79 5.91 0.95
C VAL A 190 6.34 6.82 -0.19
N LEU A 191 5.04 6.87 -0.41
CA LEU A 191 4.39 7.53 -1.53
C LEU A 191 3.49 8.67 -1.03
N GLU A 192 3.28 9.67 -1.88
CA GLU A 192 2.33 10.76 -1.65
C GLU A 192 1.44 10.95 -2.88
N ALA A 193 0.15 11.22 -2.66
CA ALA A 193 -0.76 11.58 -3.74
C ALA A 193 -0.38 12.93 -4.32
N GLN A 194 -0.11 12.97 -5.63
CA GLN A 194 0.09 14.24 -6.32
C GLN A 194 -1.24 15.01 -6.41
N PRO A 195 -1.21 16.34 -6.20
CA PRO A 195 -2.36 17.19 -6.47
C PRO A 195 -2.87 16.94 -7.88
N VAL A 196 -4.20 16.89 -8.05
CA VAL A 196 -4.79 16.90 -9.38
C VAL A 196 -4.53 18.29 -9.97
N THR A 197 -3.53 18.41 -10.84
CA THR A 197 -3.31 19.62 -11.63
C THR A 197 -4.34 19.67 -12.73
N TYR A 198 -5.25 20.65 -12.67
CA TYR A 198 -6.09 20.99 -13.81
C TYR A 198 -5.26 21.83 -14.76
N GLU A 199 -4.81 21.25 -15.88
CA GLU A 199 -4.32 22.06 -17.00
C GLU A 199 -5.53 22.67 -17.72
N PHE A 200 -5.69 23.98 -17.58
CA PHE A 200 -6.63 24.73 -18.40
C PHE A 200 -6.05 24.84 -19.81
N VAL A 201 -6.46 23.95 -20.70
CA VAL A 201 -6.27 24.17 -22.13
C VAL A 201 -7.26 25.24 -22.57
N THR A 202 -6.78 26.46 -22.78
CA THR A 202 -7.55 27.48 -23.50
C THR A 202 -7.70 27.01 -24.95
N VAL A 203 -8.84 26.39 -25.25
CA VAL A 203 -9.29 26.20 -26.63
C VAL A 203 -10.01 27.50 -26.99
N ASP A 204 -9.44 28.28 -27.89
CA ASP A 204 -10.19 29.33 -28.60
C ASP A 204 -11.44 28.64 -29.17
N ASP A 205 -12.61 29.12 -28.75
CA ASP A 205 -13.95 28.59 -29.01
C ASP A 205 -14.44 27.45 -28.07
N GLY A 206 -14.72 27.84 -26.82
CA GLY A 206 -15.66 27.12 -25.94
C GLY A 206 -14.99 26.18 -24.93
N VAL A 207 -15.16 26.50 -23.65
CA VAL A 207 -14.64 25.72 -22.52
C VAL A 207 -15.24 24.32 -22.54
N SER A 208 -14.42 23.30 -22.84
CA SER A 208 -14.77 21.90 -22.59
C SER A 208 -13.76 21.28 -21.63
N LEU A 209 -14.27 20.71 -20.54
CA LEU A 209 -13.48 19.98 -19.54
C LEU A 209 -13.07 18.63 -20.14
N ARG A 210 -11.77 18.40 -20.34
CA ARG A 210 -11.22 17.06 -20.52
C ARG A 210 -10.42 16.66 -19.29
N ARG A 211 -10.69 15.45 -18.80
CA ARG A 211 -9.90 14.74 -17.80
C ARG A 211 -8.94 13.84 -18.55
N ASP A 212 -7.66 13.97 -18.29
CA ASP A 212 -6.71 12.93 -18.64
C ASP A 212 -6.64 11.93 -17.47
N PHE A 213 -6.73 10.65 -17.80
CA PHE A 213 -6.56 9.50 -16.88
C PHE A 213 -5.10 9.09 -16.85
#